data_AF-A0A972YIQ6-F1
#
_entry.id   AF-A0A972YIQ6-F1
#
_cell.length_a   1.000
_cell.length_b   1.000
_cell.length_c   1.000
_cell.angle_alpha   90.00
_cell.angle_beta   90.00
_cell.angle_gamma   90.00
#
_symmetry.space_group_name_H-M   'P 1'
#
loop_
_entity.id
_entity.type
_entity.pdbx_description
1 polymer ?
#
loop_
_entity_poly.entity_id
_entity_poly.type
_entity_poly.pdbx_seq_one_letter_code
_entity_poly.pdbx_strand_id
1 'polypeptide(L)'
;MNKYYALYKELSKIENNGRKIGLFRTICSIFGGCFLSYLAMTLLVFLLPGTVGESLTVPIVFHTIVWAMCSLWISIALTKWIALMRVFVPSFIFSILLVIFYNL
;
A
#
# COMPACT_ATOMS: atom_id res chain seq x y z
N MET A 1 1.20 -31.75 9.28
CA MET A 1 1.84 -30.44 9.07
C MET A 1 0.73 -29.43 8.76
N ASN A 2 0.58 -28.36 9.54
CA ASN A 2 -0.59 -27.49 9.48
C ASN A 2 -0.69 -26.79 8.10
N LYS A 3 -1.85 -26.84 7.44
CA LYS A 3 -2.05 -26.37 6.05
C LYS A 3 -1.60 -24.91 5.84
N TYR A 4 -1.78 -24.08 6.87
CA TYR A 4 -1.36 -22.68 6.91
C TYR A 4 0.18 -22.51 6.85
N TYR A 5 0.92 -23.40 7.50
CA TYR A 5 2.38 -23.33 7.54
C TYR A 5 3.00 -23.69 6.19
N ALA A 6 2.39 -24.63 5.47
CA ALA A 6 2.79 -24.98 4.11
C ALA A 6 2.57 -23.80 3.14
N LEU A 7 1.45 -23.09 3.29
CA LEU A 7 1.10 -21.94 2.45
C LEU A 7 2.02 -20.73 2.71
N TYR A 8 2.35 -20.46 3.98
CA TYR A 8 3.36 -19.45 4.33
C TYR A 8 4.74 -19.77 3.72
N LYS A 9 5.17 -21.03 3.82
CA LYS A 9 6.48 -21.47 3.30
C LYS A 9 6.55 -21.40 1.77
N GLU A 10 5.44 -21.65 1.08
CA GLU A 10 5.29 -21.44 -0.36
C GLU A 10 5.40 -19.95 -0.75
N LEU A 11 4.71 -19.05 -0.04
CA LEU A 11 4.75 -17.61 -0.33
C LEU A 11 6.08 -16.93 0.01
N SER A 12 6.82 -17.47 0.98
CA SER A 12 8.13 -16.96 1.39
C SER A 12 9.29 -17.50 0.54
N LYS A 13 9.06 -18.49 -0.33
CA LYS A 13 10.08 -18.97 -1.26
C LYS A 13 10.29 -17.97 -2.40
N ILE A 14 11.55 -17.84 -2.81
CA ILE A 14 11.91 -17.18 -4.07
C ILE A 14 11.41 -18.09 -5.18
N GLU A 15 10.42 -17.63 -5.93
CA GLU A 15 9.78 -18.47 -6.94
C GLU A 15 10.64 -18.55 -8.20
N ASN A 16 10.90 -19.78 -8.67
CA ASN A 16 11.74 -20.03 -9.84
C ASN A 16 11.12 -19.54 -11.17
N ASN A 17 9.79 -19.30 -11.17
CA ASN A 17 9.08 -18.81 -12.35
C ASN A 17 8.83 -17.30 -12.25
N GLY A 18 9.68 -16.52 -12.94
CA GLY A 18 9.61 -15.06 -13.00
C GLY A 18 8.26 -14.49 -13.46
N ARG A 19 7.51 -15.21 -14.30
CA ARG A 19 6.22 -14.75 -14.82
C ARG A 19 5.13 -14.74 -13.74
N LYS A 20 5.07 -15.76 -12.89
CA LYS A 20 4.06 -15.89 -11.82
C LYS A 20 4.29 -14.87 -10.71
N ILE A 21 5.55 -14.68 -10.30
CA ILE A 21 5.90 -13.68 -9.28
C ILE A 21 5.77 -12.25 -9.82
N GLY A 22 6.15 -12.00 -11.07
CA GLY A 22 5.99 -10.70 -11.72
C GLY A 22 4.53 -10.26 -11.78
N LEU A 23 3.63 -11.14 -12.24
CA LEU A 23 2.20 -10.85 -12.30
C LEU A 23 1.60 -10.56 -10.92
N PHE A 24 1.99 -11.34 -9.90
CA PHE A 24 1.54 -11.10 -8.52
C PHE A 24 2.02 -9.74 -7.98
N ARG A 25 3.28 -9.37 -8.24
CA ARG A 25 3.87 -8.08 -7.85
C ARG A 25 3.16 -6.91 -8.52
N THR A 26 2.89 -7.00 -9.82
CA THR A 26 2.20 -5.95 -10.57
C THR A 26 0.78 -5.74 -10.05
N ILE A 27 0.03 -6.82 -9.80
CA ILE A 27 -1.32 -6.71 -9.23
C ILE A 27 -1.26 -6.07 -7.83
N CYS A 28 -0.35 -6.56 -6.96
CA CYS A 28 -0.18 -5.98 -5.63
C CYS A 28 0.26 -4.51 -5.69
N SER A 29 1.07 -4.11 -6.68
CA SER A 29 1.56 -2.74 -6.77
C SER A 29 0.50 -1.77 -7.28
N ILE A 30 -0.31 -2.17 -8.26
CA ILE A 30 -1.41 -1.36 -8.78
C ILE A 30 -2.46 -1.14 -7.70
N PHE A 31 -3.03 -2.23 -7.18
CA PHE A 31 -4.11 -2.15 -6.20
C PHE A 31 -3.61 -1.68 -4.83
N GLY A 32 -2.52 -2.25 -4.35
CA GLY A 32 -1.96 -1.91 -3.05
C GLY A 32 -1.37 -0.51 -3.02
N GLY A 33 -0.70 -0.08 -4.09
CA GLY A 33 -0.23 1.30 -4.21
C GLY A 33 -1.39 2.29 -4.23
N CYS A 34 -2.47 1.97 -4.94
CA CYS A 34 -3.64 2.85 -5.06
C CYS A 34 -4.33 3.00 -3.71
N PHE A 35 -4.58 1.89 -3.03
CA PHE A 35 -5.17 1.89 -1.70
C PHE A 35 -4.34 2.72 -0.70
N LEU A 36 -3.01 2.54 -0.74
CA LEU A 36 -2.11 3.24 0.15
C LEU A 36 -2.03 4.75 -0.14
N SER A 37 -2.04 5.15 -1.43
CA SER A 37 -2.05 6.56 -1.80
C SER A 37 -3.34 7.26 -1.41
N TYR A 38 -4.50 6.59 -1.50
CA TYR A 38 -5.77 7.14 -1.02
C TYR A 38 -5.80 7.33 0.50
N LEU A 39 -5.26 6.38 1.26
CA LEU A 39 -5.12 6.52 2.72
C LEU A 39 -4.20 7.71 3.08
N ALA A 40 -3.06 7.83 2.40
CA ALA A 40 -2.15 8.95 2.59
C ALA A 40 -2.79 10.30 2.21
N MET A 41 -3.53 10.35 1.09
CA MET A 41 -4.29 11.53 0.66
C MET A 41 -5.29 11.96 1.73
N THR A 42 -6.05 11.01 2.27
CA THR A 42 -7.06 11.26 3.31
C THR A 42 -6.41 11.85 4.56
N LEU A 43 -5.26 11.32 4.97
CA LEU A 43 -4.52 11.83 6.12
C LEU A 43 -4.01 13.26 5.89
N LEU A 44 -3.57 13.56 4.67
CA LEU A 44 -3.10 14.89 4.26
C LEU A 44 -4.23 15.93 4.30
N VAL A 45 -5.45 15.53 3.95
CA VAL A 45 -6.65 16.40 4.06
C VAL A 45 -6.93 16.78 5.53
N PHE A 46 -6.81 15.83 6.47
CA PHE A 46 -7.01 16.12 7.90
C PHE A 46 -5.91 16.99 8.50
N LEU A 47 -4.69 16.93 7.97
CA LEU A 47 -3.55 17.67 8.49
C LEU A 47 -3.51 19.14 8.02
N LEU A 48 -4.14 19.45 6.88
CA LEU A 48 -4.12 20.79 6.29
C LEU A 48 -5.23 21.68 6.86
N PRO A 49 -4.90 22.76 7.60
CA PRO A 49 -5.90 23.74 8.01
C PRO A 49 -6.31 24.58 6.78
N GLY A 50 -7.55 24.45 6.35
CA GLY A 50 -8.05 25.19 5.18
C GLY A 50 -9.53 24.94 4.93
N THR A 51 -10.13 25.76 4.07
CA THR A 51 -11.49 25.50 3.59
C THR A 51 -11.51 24.22 2.76
N VAL A 52 -12.60 23.46 2.85
CA VAL A 52 -12.73 22.11 2.25
C VAL A 52 -12.33 22.03 0.76
N GLY A 53 -12.49 23.12 0.00
CA GLY A 53 -12.10 23.16 -1.42
C GLY A 53 -10.60 23.28 -1.67
N GLU A 54 -9.90 24.14 -0.93
CA GLU A 54 -8.46 24.37 -1.11
C GLU A 54 -7.63 23.20 -0.55
N SER A 55 -8.04 22.66 0.61
CA SER A 55 -7.39 21.52 1.24
C SER A 55 -7.45 20.23 0.42
N LEU A 56 -8.37 20.11 -0.56
CA LEU A 56 -8.46 18.95 -1.46
C LEU A 56 -7.55 19.04 -2.68
N THR A 57 -7.17 20.25 -3.10
CA THR A 57 -6.41 20.44 -4.35
C THR A 57 -4.99 19.88 -4.23
N VAL A 58 -4.32 20.18 -3.11
CA VAL A 58 -2.94 19.72 -2.87
C VAL A 58 -2.86 18.18 -2.76
N PRO A 59 -3.67 17.50 -1.94
CA PRO A 59 -3.64 16.03 -1.84
C PRO A 59 -3.97 15.33 -3.16
N ILE A 60 -4.89 15.86 -3.97
CA ILE A 60 -5.23 15.28 -5.28
C ILE A 60 -4.05 15.29 -6.25
N VAL A 61 -3.31 16.41 -6.33
CA VAL A 61 -2.16 16.52 -7.21
C VAL A 61 -1.04 15.58 -6.73
N PHE A 62 -0.79 15.54 -5.42
CA PHE A 62 0.22 14.66 -4.83
C PHE A 62 -0.15 13.16 -4.87
N HIS A 63 -1.44 12.82 -4.89
CA HIS A 63 -1.92 11.43 -4.87
C HIS A 63 -1.28 10.58 -5.97
N THR A 64 -1.18 11.10 -7.19
CA THR A 64 -0.62 10.34 -8.33
C THR A 64 0.87 10.05 -8.18
N ILE A 65 1.64 11.00 -7.65
CA ILE A 65 3.08 10.84 -7.40
C ILE A 65 3.30 9.83 -6.28
N VAL A 66 2.55 9.96 -5.18
CA VAL A 66 2.59 9.02 -4.05
C VAL A 66 2.21 7.62 -4.53
N TRP A 67 1.17 7.49 -5.36
CA TRP A 67 0.77 6.22 -5.94
C TRP A 67 1.89 5.57 -6.77
N ALA A 68 2.54 6.35 -7.65
CA ALA A 68 3.64 5.86 -8.47
C ALA A 68 4.83 5.40 -7.62
N MET A 69 5.21 6.18 -6.60
CA MET A 69 6.29 5.81 -5.67
C MET A 69 5.97 4.55 -4.88
N CYS A 70 4.75 4.45 -4.32
CA CYS A 70 4.30 3.26 -3.58
C CYS A 70 4.22 2.03 -4.50
N SER A 71 3.72 2.19 -5.72
CA SER A 71 3.65 1.11 -6.71
C SER A 71 5.05 0.62 -7.09
N LEU A 72 6.03 1.52 -7.32
CA LEU A 72 7.42 1.10 -7.55
C LEU A 72 8.01 0.38 -6.34
N TRP A 73 7.77 0.88 -5.13
CA TRP A 73 8.23 0.26 -3.89
C TRP A 73 7.67 -1.15 -3.69
N ILE A 74 6.39 -1.37 -3.97
CA ILE A 74 5.76 -2.70 -3.90
C ILE A 74 6.27 -3.59 -5.03
N SER A 75 6.42 -3.01 -6.24
CA SER A 75 6.86 -3.73 -7.43
C SER A 75 8.28 -4.27 -7.28
N ILE A 76 9.18 -3.68 -6.49
CA ILE A 76 10.56 -4.15 -6.28
C ILE A 76 10.67 -5.36 -5.30
N ALA A 77 9.57 -5.77 -4.65
CA ALA A 77 9.60 -6.82 -3.62
C ALA A 77 10.17 -8.18 -4.10
N LEU A 78 11.05 -8.79 -3.29
CA LEU A 78 11.77 -10.03 -3.61
C LEU A 78 10.90 -11.30 -3.57
N THR A 79 9.92 -11.35 -2.66
CA THR A 79 9.01 -12.49 -2.51
C THR A 79 7.56 -12.03 -2.51
N LYS A 80 6.63 -12.93 -2.80
CA LYS A 80 5.18 -12.64 -2.78
C LYS A 80 4.74 -12.17 -1.38
N TRP A 81 5.31 -12.77 -0.34
CA TRP A 81 5.03 -12.38 1.04
C TRP A 81 5.45 -10.94 1.35
N ILE A 82 6.65 -10.54 0.92
CA ILE A 82 7.14 -9.17 1.13
C ILE A 82 6.28 -8.17 0.36
N ALA A 83 5.86 -8.49 -0.87
CA ALA A 83 4.97 -7.63 -1.65
C ALA A 83 3.64 -7.38 -0.92
N LEU A 84 3.06 -8.44 -0.35
CA LEU A 84 1.82 -8.35 0.43
C LEU A 84 2.01 -7.52 1.71
N MET A 85 3.10 -7.77 2.45
CA MET A 85 3.42 -7.04 3.68
C MET A 85 3.67 -5.55 3.43
N ARG A 86 4.27 -5.17 2.30
CA ARG A 86 4.46 -3.77 1.90
C ARG A 86 3.15 -3.04 1.61
N VAL A 87 2.05 -3.75 1.37
CA VAL A 87 0.71 -3.16 1.24
C VAL A 87 0.01 -3.12 2.60
N PHE A 88 -0.02 -4.25 3.32
CA PHE A 88 -0.77 -4.39 4.56
C PHE A 88 -0.21 -3.54 5.70
N VAL A 89 1.11 -3.58 5.93
CA VAL A 89 1.73 -2.89 7.06
C VAL A 89 1.49 -1.38 6.99
N PRO A 90 1.79 -0.70 5.87
CA PRO A 90 1.60 0.75 5.82
C PRO A 90 0.12 1.13 5.79
N SER A 91 -0.75 0.31 5.19
CA SER A 91 -2.20 0.53 5.21
C SER A 91 -2.77 0.48 6.63
N PHE A 92 -2.30 -0.47 7.44
CA PHE A 92 -2.72 -0.62 8.82
C PHE A 92 -2.27 0.58 9.67
N ILE A 93 -1.03 1.04 9.48
CA ILE A 93 -0.50 2.24 10.14
C ILE A 93 -1.35 3.47 9.78
N PHE A 94 -1.59 3.73 8.49
CA PHE A 94 -2.42 4.87 8.07
C PHE A 94 -3.86 4.78 8.58
N SER A 95 -4.44 3.59 8.60
CA SER A 95 -5.79 3.39 9.13
C SER A 95 -5.86 3.73 10.63
N ILE A 96 -4.88 3.30 11.43
CA ILE A 96 -4.81 3.66 12.86
C ILE A 96 -4.66 5.17 13.03
N LEU A 97 -3.76 5.82 12.27
CA LEU A 97 -3.59 7.27 12.34
C LEU A 97 -4.88 8.00 11.99
N LEU A 98 -5.60 7.58 10.95
CA LEU A 98 -6.88 8.19 10.59
C LEU A 98 -7.94 8.05 11.69
N VAL A 99 -8.01 6.91 12.36
CA VAL A 99 -8.94 6.73 13.50
C VAL A 99 -8.59 7.68 14.64
N ILE A 100 -7.29 7.86 14.92
CA ILE A 100 -6.83 8.80 15.95
C ILE A 100 -7.21 10.23 15.58
N PHE A 101 -6.90 10.68 14.35
CA PHE A 101 -7.20 12.03 13.88
C PHE A 101 -8.69 12.32 13.74
N TYR A 102 -9.51 11.33 13.38
CA TYR A 102 -10.95 11.49 13.26
C TYR A 102 -11.63 11.64 14.63
N ASN A 103 -11.06 11.03 15.67
CA ASN A 103 -11.60 11.03 17.02
C ASN A 103 -10.96 12.10 17.93
N LEU A 104 -10.09 12.96 17.36
CA LEU A 104 -9.46 14.10 18.01
C LEU A 104 -10.25 15.39 17.69
#